data_AF-A0A167GA68-F1
#
_entry.id   AF-A0A167GA68-F1
#
_cell.length_a   1.000
_cell.length_b   1.000
_cell.length_c   1.000
_cell.angle_alpha   90.00
_cell.angle_beta   90.00
_cell.angle_gamma   90.00
#
_symmetry.space_group_name_H-M   'P 1'
#
loop_
_entity.id
_entity.type
_entity.pdbx_description
1 polymer ?
#
loop_
_entity_poly.entity_id
_entity_poly.type
_entity_poly.pdbx_seq_one_letter_code
_entity_poly.pdbx_strand_id
1 'polypeptide(L)'
;MTFLHTLFHSCRRVDELVSQSMDEPLGWLDRLRMGMHLRMCGPCQEVKHQVETLHEMGAGLGDLGAPDEEAPFTLPSQPPRR
;
A
#
# COMPACT_ATOMS: atom_id res chain seq x y z
N MET A 1 -17.17 -11.74 -17.80
CA MET A 1 -16.47 -11.85 -16.50
C MET A 1 -16.30 -10.44 -15.96
N THR A 2 -17.41 -9.78 -15.62
CA THR A 2 -17.50 -8.31 -15.49
C THR A 2 -18.59 -7.94 -14.47
N PHE A 3 -18.59 -8.56 -13.28
CA PHE A 3 -19.75 -8.45 -12.37
C PHE A 3 -19.47 -7.96 -10.94
N LEU A 4 -18.23 -7.56 -10.60
CA LEU A 4 -17.91 -7.11 -9.22
C LEU A 4 -17.17 -5.76 -9.14
N HIS A 5 -17.13 -4.99 -10.22
CA HIS A 5 -16.45 -3.69 -10.25
C HIS A 5 -17.27 -2.53 -9.62
N THR A 6 -18.52 -2.79 -9.20
CA THR A 6 -19.49 -1.70 -8.99
C THR A 6 -20.12 -1.64 -7.59
N LEU A 7 -19.89 -2.58 -6.67
CA LEU A 7 -20.78 -2.68 -5.49
C LEU A 7 -20.23 -2.41 -4.09
N PHE A 8 -18.92 -2.39 -3.77
CA PHE A 8 -18.53 -2.20 -2.34
C PHE A 8 -17.18 -1.49 -2.07
N HIS A 9 -17.02 -0.28 -2.63
CA HIS A 9 -15.75 0.47 -2.82
C HIS A 9 -14.96 0.01 -4.03
N SER A 10 -14.48 0.97 -4.80
CA SER A 10 -13.52 0.72 -5.86
C SER A 10 -12.29 0.11 -5.20
N CYS A 11 -11.76 -1.00 -5.73
CA CYS A 11 -10.49 -1.57 -5.28
C CYS A 11 -9.40 -0.49 -5.14
N ARG A 12 -9.51 0.59 -5.93
CA ARG A 12 -8.76 1.84 -5.84
C ARG A 12 -8.76 2.49 -4.45
N ARG A 13 -9.90 2.60 -3.75
CA ARG A 13 -9.94 3.20 -2.41
C ARG A 13 -9.20 2.35 -1.39
N VAL A 14 -9.23 1.03 -1.55
CA VAL A 14 -8.50 0.10 -0.68
C VAL A 14 -7.01 0.19 -0.95
N ASP A 15 -6.60 0.29 -2.21
CA ASP A 15 -5.21 0.55 -2.61
C ASP A 15 -4.69 1.87 -2.02
N GLU A 16 -5.48 2.94 -2.09
CA GLU A 16 -5.16 4.23 -1.45
C GLU A 16 -4.99 4.08 0.07
N LEU A 17 -5.89 3.35 0.75
CA LEU A 17 -5.80 3.12 2.19
C LEU A 17 -4.62 2.24 2.57
N VAL A 18 -4.28 1.23 1.74
CA VAL A 18 -3.09 0.39 1.93
C VAL A 18 -1.83 1.23 1.80
N SER A 19 -1.74 2.08 0.77
CA SER A 19 -0.61 3.02 0.61
C SER A 19 -0.52 3.97 1.80
N GLN A 20 -1.63 4.62 2.16
CA GLN A 20 -1.68 5.53 3.32
C GLN A 20 -1.26 4.83 4.61
N SER A 21 -1.62 3.56 4.80
CA SER A 21 -1.25 2.80 6.00
C SER A 21 0.25 2.57 6.17
N MET A 22 1.02 2.67 5.09
CA MET A 22 2.48 2.60 5.13
C MET A 22 3.11 3.93 5.53
N ASP A 23 2.51 5.04 5.10
CA ASP A 23 3.03 6.39 5.34
C ASP A 23 2.57 6.94 6.70
N GLU A 24 1.31 6.69 7.07
CA GLU A 24 0.68 7.22 8.28
C GLU A 24 -0.28 6.21 8.94
N PRO A 25 -0.48 6.29 10.27
CA PRO A 25 -1.46 5.46 10.95
C PRO A 25 -2.88 5.83 10.49
N LEU A 26 -3.52 4.90 9.77
CA LEU A 26 -4.92 5.01 9.37
C LEU A 26 -5.85 5.27 10.57
N GLY A 27 -6.88 6.08 10.34
CA GLY A 27 -8.02 6.22 11.23
C GLY A 27 -8.70 4.87 11.49
N TRP A 28 -9.23 4.68 12.70
CA TRP A 28 -9.74 3.37 13.15
C TRP A 28 -10.89 2.86 12.27
N LEU A 29 -11.74 3.78 11.77
CA LEU A 29 -12.84 3.48 10.86
C LEU A 29 -12.35 3.01 9.50
N ASP A 30 -11.33 3.66 8.94
CA ASP A 30 -10.76 3.31 7.64
C ASP A 30 -10.04 1.96 7.69
N ARG A 31 -9.36 1.67 8.80
CA ARG A 31 -8.74 0.37 9.03
C ARG A 31 -9.77 -0.77 9.09
N LEU A 32 -10.89 -0.56 9.79
CA LEU A 32 -11.97 -1.54 9.86
C LEU A 32 -12.61 -1.78 8.48
N ARG A 33 -12.90 -0.69 7.76
CA ARG A 33 -13.51 -0.73 6.42
C ARG A 33 -12.60 -1.42 5.40
N MET A 34 -11.31 -1.08 5.41
CA MET A 34 -10.29 -1.72 4.58
C MET A 34 -10.22 -3.23 4.87
N GLY A 35 -10.17 -3.62 6.14
CA GLY A 35 -10.13 -5.02 6.56
C GLY A 35 -11.35 -5.82 6.11
N MET A 36 -12.54 -5.22 6.11
CA MET A 36 -13.74 -5.87 5.58
C MET A 36 -13.65 -6.11 4.07
N HIS A 37 -13.14 -5.13 3.30
CA HIS A 37 -12.98 -5.27 1.85
C HIS A 37 -11.95 -6.33 1.47
N LEU A 38 -10.82 -6.36 2.16
CA LEU A 38 -9.78 -7.36 1.94
C LEU A 38 -10.28 -8.80 2.16
N ARG A 39 -11.27 -8.99 3.04
CA ARG A 39 -11.87 -10.32 3.26
C ARG A 39 -12.85 -10.75 2.18
N MET A 40 -13.44 -9.82 1.43
CA MET A 40 -14.40 -10.11 0.36
C MET A 40 -13.79 -10.04 -1.04
N CYS A 41 -12.61 -9.42 -1.19
CA CYS A 41 -11.93 -9.22 -2.47
C CYS A 41 -10.54 -9.86 -2.44
N GLY A 42 -10.42 -11.07 -3.01
CA GLY A 42 -9.15 -11.79 -3.13
C GLY A 42 -8.02 -10.99 -3.81
N PRO A 43 -8.27 -10.27 -4.93
CA PRO A 43 -7.24 -9.43 -5.55
C PRO A 43 -6.68 -8.35 -4.62
N CYS A 44 -7.54 -7.67 -3.84
CA CYS A 44 -7.07 -6.66 -2.88
C CYS A 44 -6.31 -7.29 -1.71
N GLN A 45 -6.71 -8.49 -1.28
CA GLN A 45 -5.99 -9.25 -0.25
C GLN A 45 -4.55 -9.55 -0.69
N GLU A 46 -4.38 -9.97 -1.94
CA GLU A 46 -3.07 -10.29 -2.52
C GLU A 46 -2.18 -9.04 -2.59
N VAL A 47 -2.71 -7.91 -3.09
CA VAL A 47 -1.95 -6.64 -3.14
C VAL A 47 -1.48 -6.22 -1.75
N LYS A 48 -2.36 -6.30 -0.76
CA LYS A 48 -2.02 -5.97 0.64
C LYS A 48 -0.90 -6.86 1.17
N HIS A 49 -0.92 -8.15 0.86
CA HIS A 49 0.14 -9.08 1.25
C HIS A 49 1.48 -8.77 0.57
N GLN A 50 1.47 -8.43 -0.73
CA GLN A 50 2.67 -8.04 -1.47
C GLN A 50 3.30 -6.78 -0.89
N VAL A 51 2.48 -5.78 -0.58
CA VAL A 51 2.92 -4.52 0.01
C VAL A 51 3.49 -4.72 1.42
N GLU A 52 2.83 -5.52 2.27
CA GLU A 52 3.35 -5.86 3.60
C GLU A 52 4.67 -6.62 3.54
N THR A 53 4.79 -7.56 2.59
CA THR A 53 6.04 -8.30 2.36
C THR A 53 7.18 -7.36 1.95
N LEU A 54 6.91 -6.42 1.04
CA LEU A 54 7.88 -5.41 0.63
C LEU A 54 8.28 -4.51 1.80
N HIS A 55 7.33 -4.11 2.63
CA HIS A 55 7.59 -3.28 3.81
C HIS A 55 8.44 -4.03 4.85
N GLU A 56 8.15 -5.30 5.12
CA GLU A 56 8.94 -6.14 6.03
C GLU A 56 10.38 -6.33 5.54
N MET A 57 10.55 -6.62 4.24
CA MET A 57 11.88 -6.71 3.62
C MET A 57 12.63 -5.38 3.69
N GLY A 58 11.95 -4.26 3.42
CA GLY A 58 12.52 -2.90 3.51
C GLY A 58 12.91 -2.52 4.94
N ALA A 59 12.09 -2.88 5.93
CA ALA A 59 12.37 -2.65 7.34
C ALA A 59 13.64 -3.41 7.80
N GLY A 60 13.84 -4.64 7.33
CA GLY A 60 15.07 -5.40 7.59
C GLY A 60 16.33 -4.83 6.90
N LEU A 61 16.15 -4.09 5.80
CA LEU A 61 17.25 -3.40 5.11
C LEU A 61 17.65 -2.10 5.80
N GLY A 62 16.70 -1.39 6.43
CA GLY A 62 16.96 -0.17 7.20
C GLY A 62 17.78 -0.39 8.48
N ASP A 63 17.75 -1.61 9.03
CA ASP A 63 18.50 -1.99 10.24
C ASP A 63 20.00 -2.25 9.96
N LEU A 64 20.37 -2.57 8.72
CA LEU A 64 21.77 -2.84 8.33
C LEU A 64 22.54 -1.61 7.82
N GLY A 65 22.00 -0.39 7.97
CA GLY A 65 22.64 0.80 7.41
C GLY A 65 22.23 2.14 8.02
N ALA A 66 22.87 2.52 9.13
CA ALA A 66 23.25 3.90 9.38
C ALA A 66 24.68 3.91 9.93
N PRO A 67 25.61 4.61 9.26
CA PRO A 67 25.79 6.01 9.65
C PRO A 67 25.82 6.97 8.46
N ASP A 68 25.16 8.12 8.69
CA ASP A 68 25.49 9.47 8.21
C ASP A 68 25.83 9.65 6.73
N GLU A 69 24.87 10.13 5.93
CA GLU A 69 25.00 11.29 5.04
C GLU A 69 23.72 11.44 4.20
N GLU A 70 23.16 12.65 4.22
CA GLU A 70 22.04 13.09 3.40
C GLU A 70 22.39 12.95 1.90
N ALA A 71 22.12 11.79 1.30
CA ALA A 71 21.95 11.72 -0.15
C ALA A 71 20.51 12.15 -0.44
N PRO A 72 20.28 13.27 -1.17
CA PRO A 72 18.93 13.60 -1.61
C PRO A 72 18.44 12.43 -2.44
N PHE A 73 17.42 11.73 -1.96
CA PHE A 73 16.69 10.78 -2.78
C PHE A 73 15.95 11.61 -3.84
N THR A 74 16.65 11.93 -4.92
CA THR A 74 16.04 12.41 -6.14
C THR A 74 15.30 11.22 -6.73
N LEU A 75 14.00 11.10 -6.41
CA LEU A 75 13.10 10.31 -7.23
C LEU A 75 13.31 10.77 -8.68
N PRO A 76 13.74 9.89 -9.62
CA PRO A 76 13.60 10.23 -11.02
C PRO A 76 12.10 10.46 -11.25
N SER A 77 11.74 11.67 -11.64
CA SER A 77 10.40 12.05 -12.01
C SER A 77 9.94 11.10 -13.11
N GLN A 78 9.09 10.13 -12.77
CA GLN A 78 8.55 9.21 -13.75
C GLN A 78 7.76 10.08 -14.76
N PRO A 79 8.13 10.09 -16.06
CA PRO A 79 7.37 10.85 -17.03
C PRO A 79 5.94 10.29 -17.11
N PRO A 80 4.94 11.13 -17.42
CA PRO A 80 3.56 10.67 -17.54
C PRO A 80 3.48 9.54 -18.59
N ARG A 81 3.02 8.35 -18.17
CA ARG A 81 2.71 7.28 -19.12
C ARG A 81 1.61 7.77 -20.05
N ARG A 82 1.98 7.94 -21.33
CA ARG A 82 1.10 8.38 -22.42
C ARG A 82 0.36 7.20 -23.03
#